data_AF-J0MYH4-F1
#
_entry.id   AF-J0MYH4-F1
#
_cell.length_a   1.000
_cell.length_b   1.000
_cell.length_c   1.000
_cell.angle_alpha   90.00
_cell.angle_beta   90.00
_cell.angle_gamma   90.00
#
_symmetry.space_group_name_H-M   'P 1'
#
loop_
_entity.id
_entity.type
_entity.pdbx_description
1 polymer ?
#
loop_
_entity_poly.entity_id
_entity_poly.type
_entity_poly.pdbx_seq_one_letter_code
_entity_poly.pdbx_strand_id
1 'polypeptide(L)'
;MTTSSDAGDDLLQILDELDRLITGARSVPMSSSAIVNRDDALALIDRARHAVPSAVRRAEEIVADADAVLADGREESERIVLHAQEEAERLVAGESVVRMAHERADEIVAAAEDRAADLRHGADEYSARSLEALEAELVKITEQVRAGRDVLASRLGEPDDAEQETQEGGRRRSGWPMIPGSL
;
A
#
# COMPACT_ATOMS: atom_id res chain seq x y z
N MET A 1 36.52 -6.69 45.01
CA MET A 1 35.15 -7.07 45.40
C MET A 1 35.10 -8.59 45.47
N THR A 2 35.45 -9.18 46.63
CA THR A 2 35.62 -10.64 46.82
C THR A 2 35.14 -11.04 48.22
N THR A 3 33.94 -10.63 48.61
CA THR A 3 33.33 -11.01 49.91
C THR A 3 32.23 -12.06 49.78
N SER A 4 31.94 -12.50 48.54
CA SER A 4 30.80 -13.37 48.20
C SER A 4 30.97 -14.83 48.68
N SER A 5 32.20 -15.34 48.75
CA SER A 5 32.50 -16.72 49.18
C SER A 5 32.54 -16.92 50.70
N ASP A 6 32.85 -15.85 51.44
CA ASP A 6 33.45 -15.92 52.79
C ASP A 6 32.58 -16.67 53.82
N ALA A 7 31.36 -16.18 54.09
CA ALA A 7 30.54 -16.73 55.18
C ALA A 7 30.02 -18.16 54.98
N GLY A 8 29.81 -18.59 53.72
CA GLY A 8 29.39 -19.96 53.41
C GLY A 8 30.55 -20.94 53.50
N ASP A 9 31.69 -20.55 52.95
CA ASP A 9 32.94 -21.31 53.01
C ASP A 9 33.44 -21.42 54.46
N ASP A 10 33.29 -20.37 55.27
CA ASP A 10 33.62 -20.37 56.70
C ASP A 10 32.82 -21.43 57.47
N LEU A 11 31.51 -21.55 57.18
CA LEU A 11 30.67 -22.55 57.83
C LEU A 11 31.07 -23.96 57.44
N LEU A 12 31.32 -24.20 56.14
CA LEU A 12 31.79 -25.50 55.65
C LEU A 12 33.13 -25.88 56.26
N GLN A 13 34.05 -24.92 56.39
CA GLN A 13 35.34 -25.12 57.02
C GLN A 13 35.19 -25.48 58.51
N ILE A 14 34.29 -24.81 59.25
CA ILE A 14 34.03 -25.14 60.66
C ILE A 14 33.46 -26.56 60.80
N LEU A 15 32.58 -26.98 59.90
CA LEU A 15 32.03 -28.33 59.87
C LEU A 15 33.13 -29.37 59.56
N ASP A 16 34.01 -29.09 58.61
CA ASP A 16 35.16 -29.95 58.29
C ASP A 16 36.15 -30.06 59.48
N GLU A 17 36.39 -28.96 60.20
CA GLU A 17 37.21 -28.97 61.41
C GLU A 17 36.57 -29.79 62.53
N LEU A 18 35.24 -29.72 62.69
CA LEU A 18 34.49 -30.52 63.65
C LEU A 18 34.51 -32.01 63.29
N ASP A 19 34.36 -32.34 62.01
CA ASP A 19 34.45 -33.71 61.51
C ASP A 19 35.83 -34.33 61.79
N ARG A 20 36.90 -33.57 61.54
CA ARG A 20 38.28 -33.99 61.88
C ARG A 20 38.47 -34.18 63.39
N LEU A 21 37.91 -33.28 64.21
CA LEU A 21 38.00 -33.39 65.67
C LEU A 21 37.32 -34.67 66.19
N ILE A 22 36.17 -35.03 65.62
CA ILE A 22 35.40 -36.22 66.01
C ILE A 22 36.08 -37.50 65.49
N THR A 23 36.52 -37.50 64.23
CA THR A 23 37.17 -38.66 63.59
C THR A 23 38.54 -38.97 64.20
N GLY A 24 39.27 -37.94 64.64
CA GLY A 24 40.56 -38.08 65.33
C GLY A 24 40.47 -38.40 66.83
N ALA A 25 39.26 -38.47 67.40
CA ALA A 25 39.04 -38.65 68.82
C ALA A 25 39.35 -40.08 69.30
N ARG A 26 39.81 -40.21 70.55
CA ARG A 26 40.11 -41.53 71.14
C ARG A 26 38.81 -42.27 71.45
N SER A 27 38.56 -43.39 70.78
CA SER A 27 37.39 -44.25 71.04
C SER A 27 37.51 -45.04 72.34
N VAL A 28 36.39 -45.27 73.01
CA VAL A 28 36.31 -46.11 74.22
C VAL A 28 35.96 -47.55 73.85
N PRO A 29 36.69 -48.58 74.34
CA PRO A 29 36.41 -49.98 74.02
C PRO A 29 34.99 -50.38 74.42
N MET A 30 34.32 -51.16 73.55
CA MET A 30 32.94 -51.65 73.77
C MET A 30 31.87 -50.54 73.89
N SER A 31 32.13 -49.33 73.39
CA SER A 31 31.18 -48.21 73.36
C SER A 31 31.24 -47.44 72.03
N SER A 32 30.16 -46.73 71.68
CA SER A 32 30.12 -45.78 70.57
C SER A 32 30.62 -44.38 70.95
N SER A 33 31.21 -44.22 72.15
CA SER A 33 31.69 -42.94 72.65
C SER A 33 33.15 -42.66 72.25
N ALA A 34 33.44 -41.39 71.97
CA ALA A 34 34.77 -40.88 71.72
C ALA A 34 35.15 -39.77 72.70
N ILE A 35 36.41 -39.73 73.11
CA ILE A 35 36.97 -38.71 74.00
C ILE A 35 37.50 -37.57 73.14
N VAL A 36 36.85 -36.41 73.22
CA VAL A 36 37.21 -35.16 72.55
C VAL A 36 37.64 -34.10 73.56
N ASN A 37 38.49 -33.17 73.13
CA ASN A 37 38.75 -31.96 73.91
C ASN A 37 37.48 -31.11 73.92
N ARG A 38 36.93 -30.90 75.11
CA ARG A 38 35.70 -30.14 75.31
C ARG A 38 35.85 -28.68 74.87
N ASP A 39 36.99 -28.06 75.13
CA ASP A 39 37.18 -26.64 74.84
C ASP A 39 37.29 -26.39 73.33
N ASP A 40 37.99 -27.27 72.61
CA ASP A 40 38.11 -27.21 71.14
C ASP A 40 36.74 -27.44 70.46
N ALA A 41 35.96 -28.40 70.95
CA ALA A 41 34.62 -28.70 70.43
C ALA A 41 33.65 -27.52 70.67
N LEU A 42 33.68 -26.90 71.85
CA LEU A 42 32.86 -25.74 72.16
C LEU A 42 33.26 -24.52 71.32
N ALA A 43 34.55 -24.30 71.11
CA ALA A 43 35.03 -23.20 70.26
C ALA A 43 34.56 -23.34 68.80
N LEU A 44 34.54 -24.56 68.26
CA LEU A 44 33.98 -24.84 66.93
C LEU A 44 32.48 -24.58 66.86
N ILE A 45 31.73 -25.04 67.86
CA ILE A 45 30.27 -24.82 67.94
C ILE A 45 29.95 -23.33 68.04
N ASP A 46 30.70 -22.57 68.84
CA ASP A 46 30.49 -21.12 68.96
C ASP A 46 30.85 -20.40 67.67
N ARG A 47 31.93 -20.77 66.98
CA ARG A 47 32.23 -20.23 65.64
C ARG A 47 31.09 -20.52 64.66
N ALA A 48 30.58 -21.76 64.61
CA ALA A 48 29.44 -22.11 63.77
C ALA A 48 28.19 -21.29 64.11
N ARG A 49 27.90 -21.09 65.40
CA ARG A 49 26.75 -20.29 65.87
C ARG A 49 26.81 -18.83 65.38
N HIS A 50 28.00 -18.26 65.25
CA HIS A 50 28.16 -16.91 64.72
C HIS A 50 28.12 -16.85 63.19
N ALA A 51 28.59 -17.90 62.50
CA ALA A 51 28.66 -17.95 61.03
C ALA A 51 27.34 -18.36 60.35
N VAL A 52 26.54 -19.24 60.96
CA VAL A 52 25.27 -19.74 60.38
C VAL A 52 24.29 -18.59 60.06
N PRO A 53 24.01 -17.63 60.96
CA PRO A 53 23.04 -16.58 60.67
C PRO A 53 23.42 -15.69 59.47
N SER A 54 24.72 -15.40 59.29
CA SER A 54 25.18 -14.63 58.13
C SER A 54 25.10 -15.43 56.84
N ALA A 55 25.43 -16.72 56.87
CA ALA A 55 25.29 -17.61 55.71
C ALA A 55 23.83 -17.76 55.26
N VAL A 56 22.90 -17.93 56.21
CA VAL A 56 21.45 -18.03 55.92
C VAL A 56 20.91 -16.73 55.32
N ARG A 57 21.18 -15.57 55.94
CA ARG A 57 20.74 -14.27 55.39
C ARG A 57 21.25 -14.05 53.97
N ARG A 58 22.49 -14.42 53.69
CA ARG A 58 23.04 -14.32 52.33
C ARG A 58 22.32 -15.22 51.34
N ALA A 59 21.99 -16.45 51.73
CA ALA A 59 21.23 -17.35 50.86
C ALA A 59 19.83 -16.77 50.57
N GLU A 60 19.18 -16.18 51.58
CA GLU A 60 17.90 -15.49 51.42
C GLU A 60 18.02 -14.27 50.48
N GLU A 61 19.06 -13.45 50.63
CA GLU A 61 19.35 -12.31 49.75
C GLU A 61 19.55 -12.77 48.29
N ILE A 62 20.33 -13.83 48.06
CA ILE A 62 20.56 -14.37 46.71
C ILE A 62 19.25 -14.86 46.08
N VAL A 63 18.39 -15.52 46.86
CA VAL A 63 17.08 -15.98 46.37
C VAL A 63 16.19 -14.79 46.04
N ALA A 64 16.15 -13.77 46.90
CA ALA A 64 15.39 -12.55 46.66
C ALA A 64 15.87 -11.80 45.41
N ASP A 65 17.18 -11.68 45.21
CA ASP A 65 17.78 -11.07 44.02
C ASP A 65 17.45 -11.88 42.75
N ALA A 66 17.52 -13.21 42.83
CA ALA A 66 17.16 -14.08 41.71
C ALA A 66 15.67 -13.94 41.34
N ASP A 67 14.77 -13.89 42.33
CA ASP A 67 13.35 -13.67 42.11
C ASP A 67 13.06 -12.30 41.51
N ALA A 68 13.77 -11.26 41.95
CA ALA A 68 13.68 -9.92 41.38
C ALA A 68 14.11 -9.89 39.91
N VAL A 69 15.27 -10.47 39.58
CA VAL A 69 15.76 -10.57 38.20
C VAL A 69 14.79 -11.37 37.32
N LEU A 70 14.19 -12.43 37.85
CA LEU A 70 13.18 -13.21 37.12
C LEU A 70 11.89 -12.42 36.88
N ALA A 71 11.46 -11.61 37.85
CA ALA A 71 10.30 -10.74 37.70
C ALA A 71 10.55 -9.68 36.62
N ASP A 72 11.67 -8.96 36.71
CA ASP A 72 12.07 -7.95 35.74
C ASP A 72 12.20 -8.54 34.33
N GLY A 73 12.81 -9.73 34.22
CA GLY A 73 12.96 -10.44 32.96
C GLY A 73 11.63 -10.86 32.33
N ARG A 74 10.64 -11.22 33.16
CA ARG A 74 9.28 -11.54 32.68
C ARG A 74 8.56 -10.30 32.18
N GLU A 75 8.59 -9.22 32.95
CA GLU A 75 7.98 -7.95 32.55
C GLU A 75 8.58 -7.42 31.24
N GLU A 76 9.91 -7.46 31.12
CA GLU A 76 10.60 -7.03 29.91
C GLU A 76 10.26 -7.94 28.71
N SER A 77 10.18 -9.25 28.93
CA SER A 77 9.76 -10.19 27.88
C SER A 77 8.32 -9.91 27.41
N GLU A 78 7.39 -9.66 28.34
CA GLU A 78 6.01 -9.31 28.00
C GLU A 78 5.95 -8.00 27.20
N ARG A 79 6.73 -7.00 27.62
CA ARG A 79 6.84 -5.72 26.91
C ARG A 79 7.39 -5.89 25.49
N ILE A 80 8.42 -6.71 25.30
CA ILE A 80 9.00 -7.01 23.98
C ILE A 80 7.98 -7.71 23.09
N VAL A 81 7.25 -8.70 23.63
CA VAL A 81 6.22 -9.43 22.87
C VAL A 81 5.10 -8.50 22.43
N LEU A 82 4.60 -7.64 23.33
CA LEU A 82 3.57 -6.66 23.01
C LEU A 82 4.04 -5.70 21.91
N HIS A 83 5.23 -5.12 22.05
CA HIS A 83 5.79 -4.22 21.04
C HIS A 83 5.98 -4.93 19.68
N ALA A 84 6.44 -6.18 19.68
CA ALA A 84 6.59 -6.96 18.45
C ALA A 84 5.25 -7.23 17.76
N GLN A 85 4.18 -7.47 18.53
CA GLN A 85 2.82 -7.63 18.00
C GLN A 85 2.30 -6.32 17.39
N GLU A 86 2.47 -5.19 18.08
CA GLU A 86 2.06 -3.87 17.58
C GLU A 86 2.80 -3.47 16.28
N GLU A 87 4.11 -3.75 16.19
CA GLU A 87 4.89 -3.53 14.97
C GLU A 87 4.41 -4.44 13.83
N ALA A 88 4.14 -5.72 14.11
CA ALA A 88 3.64 -6.66 13.11
C ALA A 88 2.28 -6.21 12.56
N GLU A 89 1.35 -5.80 13.42
CA GLU A 89 0.04 -5.26 13.01
C GLU A 89 0.18 -4.01 12.15
N ARG A 90 1.10 -3.10 12.52
CA ARG A 90 1.37 -1.89 11.74
C ARG A 90 1.93 -2.20 10.36
N LEU A 91 2.86 -3.16 10.26
CA LEU A 91 3.45 -3.57 8.98
C LEU A 91 2.39 -4.20 8.07
N VAL A 92 1.56 -5.10 8.60
CA VAL A 92 0.46 -5.73 7.84
C VAL A 92 -0.55 -4.68 7.39
N ALA A 93 -0.91 -3.74 8.26
CA ALA A 93 -1.79 -2.63 7.89
C ALA A 93 -1.17 -1.78 6.78
N GLY A 94 0.11 -1.42 6.89
CA GLY A 94 0.84 -0.68 5.87
C GLY A 94 0.88 -1.39 4.51
N GLU A 95 1.21 -2.69 4.50
CA GLU A 95 1.22 -3.51 3.28
C GLU A 95 -0.17 -3.60 2.66
N SER A 96 -1.22 -3.78 3.47
CA SER A 96 -2.60 -3.83 2.99
C SER A 96 -3.03 -2.52 2.31
N VAL A 97 -2.65 -1.38 2.89
CA VAL A 97 -2.94 -0.05 2.32
C VAL A 97 -2.19 0.16 1.01
N VAL A 98 -0.91 -0.22 0.94
CA VAL A 98 -0.12 -0.12 -0.30
C VAL A 98 -0.70 -0.99 -1.40
N ARG A 99 -1.08 -2.24 -1.09
CA ARG A 99 -1.71 -3.13 -2.06
C ARG A 99 -3.04 -2.57 -2.56
N MET A 100 -3.91 -2.10 -1.67
CA MET A 100 -5.18 -1.45 -2.05
C MET A 100 -4.95 -0.20 -2.90
N ALA A 101 -3.92 0.61 -2.59
CA ALA A 101 -3.57 1.77 -3.38
C ALA A 101 -3.12 1.41 -4.80
N HIS A 102 -2.35 0.32 -4.96
CA HIS A 102 -1.96 -0.20 -6.26
C HIS A 102 -3.17 -0.73 -7.05
N GLU A 103 -4.02 -1.56 -6.44
CA GLU A 103 -5.25 -2.06 -7.07
C GLU A 103 -6.12 -0.89 -7.55
N ARG A 104 -6.29 0.15 -6.72
CA ARG A 104 -7.05 1.34 -7.09
C ARG A 104 -6.39 2.16 -8.19
N ALA A 105 -5.07 2.25 -8.20
CA ALA A 105 -4.33 2.94 -9.26
C ALA A 105 -4.51 2.23 -10.60
N ASP A 106 -4.40 0.90 -10.61
CA ASP A 106 -4.60 0.09 -11.82
C ASP A 106 -6.02 0.23 -12.38
N GLU A 107 -7.03 0.24 -11.51
CA GLU A 107 -8.43 0.53 -11.92
C GLU A 107 -8.59 1.92 -12.53
N ILE A 108 -7.94 2.94 -11.95
CA ILE A 108 -8.01 4.31 -12.46
C ILE A 108 -7.34 4.40 -13.83
N VAL A 109 -6.19 3.74 -14.02
CA VAL A 109 -5.48 3.68 -15.29
C VAL A 109 -6.32 2.99 -16.34
N ALA A 110 -6.86 1.80 -16.05
CA ALA A 110 -7.74 1.07 -16.97
C ALA A 110 -8.96 1.92 -17.38
N ALA A 111 -9.65 2.53 -16.41
CA ALA A 111 -10.79 3.39 -16.69
C ALA A 111 -10.42 4.66 -17.49
N ALA A 112 -9.20 5.19 -17.32
CA ALA A 112 -8.71 6.31 -18.09
C ALA A 112 -8.37 5.91 -19.54
N GLU A 113 -7.78 4.73 -19.72
CA GLU A 113 -7.48 4.16 -21.04
C GLU A 113 -8.75 3.89 -21.84
N ASP A 114 -9.76 3.28 -21.21
CA ASP A 114 -11.07 3.03 -21.83
C ASP A 114 -11.74 4.34 -22.27
N ARG A 115 -11.81 5.34 -21.38
CA ARG A 115 -12.37 6.66 -21.72
C ARG A 115 -11.59 7.35 -22.84
N ALA A 116 -10.26 7.20 -22.86
CA ALA A 116 -9.43 7.76 -23.91
C ALA A 116 -9.64 7.04 -25.26
N ALA A 117 -9.94 5.75 -25.26
CA ALA A 117 -10.32 5.00 -26.45
C ALA A 117 -11.69 5.45 -26.97
N ASP A 118 -12.69 5.55 -26.09
CA ASP A 118 -14.04 6.01 -26.42
C ASP A 118 -14.02 7.44 -26.99
N LEU A 119 -13.26 8.34 -26.37
CA LEU A 119 -13.15 9.73 -26.83
C LEU A 119 -12.51 9.81 -28.22
N ARG A 120 -11.46 9.02 -28.47
CA ARG A 120 -10.80 8.95 -29.78
C ARG A 120 -11.78 8.45 -30.84
N HIS A 121 -12.48 7.36 -30.55
CA HIS A 121 -13.46 6.80 -31.46
C HIS A 121 -14.59 7.79 -31.76
N GLY A 122 -15.16 8.44 -30.73
CA GLY A 122 -16.20 9.45 -30.92
C GLY A 122 -15.73 10.68 -31.70
N ALA A 123 -14.46 11.10 -31.53
CA ALA A 123 -13.87 12.17 -32.31
C ALA A 123 -13.72 11.78 -33.79
N ASP A 124 -13.25 10.57 -34.07
CA ASP A 124 -13.12 10.04 -35.43
C ASP A 124 -14.49 9.95 -36.12
N GLU A 125 -15.51 9.45 -35.44
CA GLU A 125 -16.89 9.40 -35.96
C GLU A 125 -17.47 10.78 -36.22
N TYR A 126 -17.22 11.74 -35.32
CA TYR A 126 -17.66 13.12 -35.51
C TYR A 126 -16.97 13.76 -36.71
N SER A 127 -15.66 13.57 -36.86
CA SER A 127 -14.90 14.06 -38.01
C SER A 127 -15.39 13.44 -39.32
N ALA A 128 -15.64 12.13 -39.36
CA ALA A 128 -16.18 11.46 -40.54
C ALA A 128 -17.54 12.04 -40.97
N ARG A 129 -18.49 12.18 -40.03
CA ARG A 129 -19.81 12.78 -40.31
C ARG A 129 -19.70 14.24 -40.77
N SER A 130 -18.78 15.01 -40.17
CA SER A 130 -18.56 16.40 -40.55
C SER A 130 -18.00 16.53 -41.97
N LEU A 131 -17.09 15.64 -42.35
CA LEU A 131 -16.51 15.59 -43.69
C LEU A 131 -17.55 15.15 -44.73
N GLU A 132 -18.38 14.15 -44.41
CA GLU A 132 -19.47 13.70 -45.29
C GLU A 132 -20.50 14.82 -45.52
N ALA A 133 -20.88 15.55 -44.46
CA ALA A 133 -21.77 16.70 -44.60
C ALA A 133 -21.16 17.82 -45.45
N LEU A 134 -19.86 18.10 -45.26
CA LEU A 134 -19.14 19.08 -46.07
C LEU A 134 -19.07 18.66 -47.54
N GLU A 135 -18.80 17.37 -47.83
CA GLU A 135 -18.78 16.83 -49.19
C GLU A 135 -20.14 17.03 -49.87
N ALA A 136 -21.24 16.70 -49.19
CA ALA A 136 -22.58 16.87 -49.73
C ALA A 136 -22.89 18.34 -50.09
N GLU A 137 -22.45 19.31 -49.27
CA GLU A 137 -22.61 20.74 -49.57
C GLU A 137 -21.73 21.18 -50.75
N LEU A 138 -20.48 20.70 -50.83
CA LEU A 138 -19.59 21.00 -51.95
C LEU A 138 -20.12 20.46 -53.28
N VAL A 139 -20.77 19.29 -53.29
CA VAL A 139 -21.44 18.75 -54.47
C VAL A 139 -22.54 19.70 -54.95
N LYS A 140 -23.43 20.16 -54.06
CA LYS A 140 -24.49 21.13 -54.40
C LYS A 140 -23.94 22.44 -54.95
N ILE A 141 -22.90 22.98 -54.32
CA ILE A 141 -22.25 24.22 -54.79
C ILE A 141 -21.64 24.00 -56.19
N THR A 142 -20.99 22.85 -56.41
CA THR A 142 -20.41 22.51 -57.72
C THR A 142 -21.48 22.39 -58.81
N GLU A 143 -22.62 21.78 -58.49
CA GLU A 143 -23.78 21.70 -59.39
C GLU A 143 -24.34 23.09 -59.71
N GLN A 144 -24.50 23.96 -58.71
CA GLN A 144 -24.93 25.35 -58.90
C GLN A 144 -23.96 26.15 -59.77
N VAL A 145 -22.65 25.98 -59.58
CA VAL A 145 -21.62 26.62 -60.41
C VAL A 145 -21.67 26.12 -61.85
N ARG A 146 -21.84 24.80 -62.07
CA ARG A 146 -22.00 24.23 -63.42
C ARG A 146 -23.23 24.80 -64.12
N ALA A 147 -24.38 24.76 -63.46
CA ALA A 147 -25.62 25.34 -64.00
C ALA A 147 -25.46 26.84 -64.33
N GLY A 148 -24.82 27.61 -63.45
CA GLY A 148 -24.53 29.03 -63.70
C GLY A 148 -23.61 29.26 -64.91
N ARG A 149 -22.61 28.39 -65.10
CA ARG A 149 -21.73 28.43 -66.29
C ARG A 149 -22.46 28.07 -67.57
N ASP A 150 -23.34 27.08 -67.54
CA ASP A 150 -24.12 26.68 -68.72
C ASP A 150 -25.06 27.80 -69.19
N VAL A 151 -25.69 28.52 -68.26
CA VAL A 151 -26.52 29.71 -68.56
C VAL A 151 -25.69 30.86 -69.16
N LEU A 152 -24.46 31.08 -68.67
CA LEU A 152 -23.58 32.09 -69.26
C LEU A 152 -23.09 31.68 -70.65
N ALA A 153 -22.77 30.40 -70.85
CA ALA A 153 -22.36 29.86 -72.14
C ALA A 153 -23.50 29.97 -73.17
N SER A 154 -24.75 29.70 -72.79
CA SER A 154 -25.90 29.86 -73.70
C SER A 154 -26.11 31.31 -74.12
N ARG A 155 -25.94 32.28 -73.20
CA ARG A 155 -26.01 33.72 -73.52
C ARG A 155 -24.89 34.21 -74.43
N LEU A 156 -23.69 33.64 -74.30
CA LEU A 156 -22.54 33.98 -75.15
C LEU A 156 -22.56 33.23 -76.49
N GLY A 157 -23.33 32.14 -76.59
CA GLY A 157 -23.47 31.28 -77.75
C GLY A 157 -24.63 31.62 -78.68
N GLU A 158 -25.37 32.70 -78.43
CA GLU A 158 -26.29 33.33 -79.39
C GLU A 158 -25.57 34.47 -80.14
N PRO A 159 -24.92 34.21 -81.29
CA PRO A 159 -24.61 35.25 -82.25
C PRO A 159 -25.86 35.55 -83.09
N ASP A 160 -26.36 36.78 -82.95
CA ASP A 160 -26.97 37.62 -83.99
C ASP A 160 -27.64 36.91 -85.19
N ASP A 161 -28.81 36.31 -85.00
CA ASP A 161 -29.79 36.06 -86.07
C ASP A 161 -30.81 37.21 -86.14
N ALA A 162 -30.33 38.46 -86.18
CA ALA A 162 -31.15 39.66 -86.37
C ALA A 162 -30.80 40.45 -87.64
N GLU A 163 -30.17 39.83 -88.63
CA GLU A 163 -29.95 40.43 -89.95
C GLU A 163 -30.37 39.51 -91.11
N GLN A 164 -31.68 39.43 -91.38
CA GLN A 164 -32.24 39.32 -92.74
C GLN A 164 -33.78 39.33 -92.72
N GLU A 165 -34.36 40.49 -93.05
CA GLU A 165 -35.48 40.68 -94.00
C GLU A 165 -36.18 42.02 -93.75
N THR A 166 -35.49 43.11 -94.10
CA THR A 166 -36.15 44.36 -94.48
C THR A 166 -36.30 44.41 -96.01
N GLN A 167 -37.57 44.50 -96.43
CA GLN A 167 -38.10 45.01 -97.71
C GLN A 167 -37.97 44.12 -98.96
N GLU A 168 -39.11 43.71 -99.53
CA GLU A 168 -39.82 44.43 -100.61
C GLU A 168 -41.14 43.72 -100.96
N GLY A 169 -42.19 44.47 -101.32
CA GLY A 169 -43.38 43.85 -101.92
C GLY A 169 -44.69 44.60 -101.73
N GLY A 170 -44.82 45.78 -102.33
CA GLY A 170 -45.97 46.65 -102.14
C GLY A 170 -47.32 46.18 -102.70
N ARG A 171 -48.33 46.92 -102.21
CA ARG A 171 -49.54 47.40 -102.91
C ARG A 171 -50.73 46.46 -103.12
N ARG A 172 -51.81 46.86 -102.43
CA ARG A 172 -53.17 47.23 -102.91
C ARG A 172 -54.33 46.34 -102.44
N ARG A 173 -55.07 46.97 -101.51
CA ARG A 173 -56.50 47.34 -101.56
C ARG A 173 -57.59 46.27 -101.37
N SER A 174 -58.48 46.68 -100.45
CA SER A 174 -59.95 46.65 -100.46
C SER A 174 -60.69 45.37 -100.09
N GLY A 175 -61.57 45.51 -99.10
CA GLY A 175 -62.82 44.75 -99.04
C GLY A 175 -63.20 44.32 -97.63
N TRP A 176 -63.83 45.20 -96.86
CA TRP A 176 -64.74 44.76 -95.80
C TRP A 176 -66.03 44.23 -96.46
N PRO A 177 -66.74 43.26 -95.85
CA PRO A 177 -67.68 43.67 -94.80
C PRO A 177 -67.88 42.69 -93.63
N MET A 178 -68.53 43.24 -92.60
CA MET A 178 -69.36 42.62 -91.55
C MET A 178 -70.34 41.57 -92.14
N ILE A 179 -70.96 40.60 -91.46
CA ILE A 179 -71.84 40.63 -90.26
C ILE A 179 -72.02 39.16 -89.71
N PRO A 180 -72.98 38.80 -88.80
CA PRO A 180 -72.74 38.30 -87.44
C PRO A 180 -73.22 36.84 -87.20
N GLY A 181 -73.13 36.38 -85.94
CA GLY A 181 -73.37 34.98 -85.55
C GLY A 181 -74.82 34.51 -85.45
N SER A 182 -75.00 33.33 -84.85
CA SER A 182 -76.25 32.86 -84.25
C SER A 182 -76.07 31.54 -83.49
N LEU A 183 -76.73 31.49 -82.33
CA LEU A 183 -77.30 30.34 -81.60
C LEU A 183 -76.35 29.38 -80.87
#